data_AF-A0A2H3KPQ6-F1
#
_entry.id   AF-A0A2H3KPQ6-F1
#
_cell.length_a   1.000
_cell.length_b   1.000
_cell.length_c   1.000
_cell.angle_alpha   90.00
_cell.angle_beta   90.00
_cell.angle_gamma   90.00
#
_symmetry.space_group_name_H-M   'P 1'
#
loop_
_entity.id
_entity.type
_entity.pdbx_description
1 polymer ?
#
loop_
_entity_poly.entity_id
_entity_poly.type
_entity_poly.pdbx_seq_one_letter_code
_entity_poly.pdbx_strand_id
1 'polypeptide(L)'
;MMMPNFLVIGVTKSGTTSLYNYLQEHPQIFMSPIKEPQFFEYGEAEKLALEFPARPWAIQTLDAYQSLFSAVTTEKVIGEATPSNFHARACKRIYEYLPNA
;
A
#
# COMPACT_ATOMS: atom_id res chain seq x y z
N MET A 1 8.86 -8.99 -10.36
CA MET A 1 8.35 -7.77 -9.71
C MET A 1 7.47 -8.21 -8.56
N MET A 2 7.72 -7.71 -7.35
CA MET A 2 7.05 -8.15 -6.12
C MET A 2 5.88 -7.20 -5.80
N MET A 3 4.78 -7.76 -5.29
CA MET A 3 3.58 -7.04 -4.87
C MET A 3 3.19 -7.49 -3.46
N PRO A 4 2.52 -6.63 -2.67
CA PRO A 4 2.04 -7.04 -1.36
C PRO A 4 0.87 -8.01 -1.50
N ASN A 5 0.72 -8.89 -0.51
CA ASN A 5 -0.35 -9.88 -0.40
C ASN A 5 -1.20 -9.67 0.87
N PHE A 6 -1.00 -8.56 1.56
CA PHE A 6 -1.71 -8.17 2.78
C PHE A 6 -1.73 -6.63 2.86
N LEU A 7 -2.82 -6.03 3.36
CA LEU A 7 -2.94 -4.57 3.46
C LEU A 7 -3.58 -4.16 4.78
N VAL A 8 -3.00 -3.16 5.46
CA VAL A 8 -3.67 -2.45 6.57
C VAL A 8 -4.35 -1.21 5.99
N ILE A 9 -5.62 -1.35 5.60
CA ILE A 9 -6.34 -0.30 4.86
C ILE A 9 -7.10 0.70 5.73
N GLY A 10 -7.21 0.48 7.05
CA GLY A 10 -7.96 1.40 7.90
C GLY A 10 -8.17 1.00 9.35
N VAL A 11 -8.70 1.91 10.16
CA VAL A 11 -9.06 3.30 9.78
C VAL A 11 -8.09 4.32 10.39
N THR A 12 -8.06 5.54 9.85
CA THR A 12 -7.25 6.63 10.41
C THR A 12 -7.56 6.83 11.90
N LYS A 13 -6.52 6.98 12.72
CA LYS A 13 -6.61 7.12 14.19
C LYS A 13 -7.09 5.88 14.96
N SER A 14 -7.11 4.69 14.34
CA SER A 14 -7.42 3.41 15.02
C SER A 14 -6.18 2.59 15.42
N GLY A 15 -5.02 3.22 15.61
CA GLY A 15 -3.79 2.53 16.04
C GLY A 15 -3.02 1.79 14.93
N THR A 16 -3.30 2.07 13.66
CA THR A 16 -2.62 1.44 12.51
C THR A 16 -1.11 1.67 12.47
N THR A 17 -0.59 2.76 13.07
CA THR A 17 0.85 2.97 13.23
C THR A 17 1.48 1.98 14.21
N SER A 18 0.84 1.72 15.34
CA SER A 18 1.32 0.71 16.29
C SER A 18 1.28 -0.68 15.65
N LEU A 19 0.18 -1.03 14.98
CA LEU A 19 0.05 -2.29 14.25
C LEU A 19 1.14 -2.45 13.18
N TYR A 20 1.39 -1.42 12.36
CA TYR A 20 2.46 -1.44 11.36
C TYR A 20 3.82 -1.72 12.00
N ASN A 21 4.16 -1.05 13.11
CA ASN A 21 5.43 -1.26 13.80
C ASN A 21 5.55 -2.70 14.33
N TYR A 22 4.50 -3.24 14.95
CA TYR A 22 4.52 -4.61 15.48
C TYR A 22 4.64 -5.66 14.37
N LEU A 23 3.97 -5.45 13.23
CA LEU A 23 4.08 -6.35 12.07
C LEU A 23 5.50 -6.35 11.50
N GLN A 24 6.13 -5.17 11.42
CA GLN A 24 7.49 -5.02 10.90
C GLN A 24 8.55 -5.77 11.74
N GLU A 25 8.29 -6.04 13.03
CA GLU A 25 9.21 -6.78 13.90
C GLU A 25 9.19 -8.29 13.64
N HIS A 26 8.20 -8.84 12.94
CA HIS A 26 8.07 -10.28 12.74
C HIS A 26 8.94 -10.78 11.57
N PRO A 27 9.80 -11.79 11.75
CA PRO A 27 10.79 -12.21 10.74
C PRO A 27 10.21 -12.82 9.46
N GLN A 28 8.89 -13.07 9.42
CA GLN A 28 8.20 -13.58 8.23
C GLN A 28 7.29 -12.53 7.57
N ILE A 29 7.31 -11.29 8.04
CA ILE A 29 6.51 -10.19 7.52
C ILE A 29 7.44 -9.10 7.00
N PHE A 30 7.29 -8.75 5.73
CA PHE A 30 7.92 -7.59 5.14
C PHE A 30 6.88 -6.49 5.03
N MET A 31 7.07 -5.36 5.72
CA MET A 31 6.24 -4.17 5.54
C MET A 31 6.92 -3.20 4.58
N SER A 32 6.14 -2.50 3.75
CA SER A 32 6.65 -1.46 2.86
C SER A 32 7.46 -0.43 3.66
N PRO A 33 8.70 -0.08 3.28
CA PRO A 33 9.56 0.81 4.07
C PRO A 33 9.00 2.23 4.21
N ILE A 34 8.13 2.63 3.27
CA ILE A 34 7.31 3.81 3.36
C ILE A 34 5.95 3.39 3.89
N LYS A 35 5.60 3.82 5.10
CA LYS A 35 4.23 3.76 5.60
C LYS A 35 3.38 4.79 4.86
N GLU A 36 2.12 4.44 4.59
CA GLU A 36 1.19 5.26 3.84
C GLU A 36 1.68 5.61 2.42
N PRO A 37 1.99 4.63 1.55
CA PRO A 37 2.38 4.93 0.16
C PRO A 37 1.25 5.57 -0.66
N GLN A 38 -0.01 5.36 -0.25
CA GLN A 38 -1.21 5.96 -0.84
C GLN A 38 -1.37 5.69 -2.35
N PHE A 39 -0.78 4.61 -2.86
CA PHE A 39 -0.85 4.22 -4.28
C PHE A 39 -2.29 3.93 -4.72
N PHE A 40 -3.07 3.19 -3.92
CA PHE A 40 -4.46 2.88 -4.25
C PHE A 40 -5.41 4.09 -4.17
N GLU A 41 -4.99 5.19 -3.55
CA GLU A 41 -5.72 6.45 -3.55
C GLU A 41 -5.32 7.40 -4.67
N TYR A 42 -4.02 7.59 -4.91
CA TYR A 42 -3.51 8.66 -5.78
C TYR A 42 -2.53 8.19 -6.85
N GLY A 43 -2.09 6.94 -6.81
CA GLY A 43 -1.19 6.37 -7.81
C GLY A 43 -1.84 6.34 -9.19
N GLU A 44 -1.01 6.41 -10.23
CA GLU A 44 -1.42 6.53 -11.63
C GLU A 44 -2.28 7.78 -11.88
N ALA A 45 -1.89 8.91 -11.30
CA ALA A 45 -2.64 10.16 -11.41
C ALA A 45 -2.92 10.59 -12.86
N GLU A 46 -2.07 10.24 -13.82
CA GLU A 46 -2.34 10.47 -15.26
C GLU A 46 -3.57 9.70 -15.77
N LYS A 47 -3.81 8.48 -15.25
CA LYS A 47 -5.03 7.70 -15.54
C LYS A 47 -6.25 8.23 -14.76
N LEU A 48 -6.01 8.96 -13.67
CA LEU A 48 -7.02 9.56 -12.78
C LEU A 48 -7.24 11.06 -13.05
N ALA A 49 -6.63 11.61 -14.10
CA ALA A 49 -6.33 13.03 -14.30
C ALA A 49 -7.54 13.98 -14.32
N LEU A 50 -8.76 13.47 -14.34
CA LEU A 50 -9.99 14.27 -14.32
C LEU A 50 -10.64 14.36 -12.94
N GLU A 51 -10.29 13.50 -11.98
CA GLU A 51 -11.01 13.41 -10.70
C GLU A 51 -10.14 13.81 -9.50
N PHE A 52 -8.82 13.58 -9.54
CA PHE A 52 -7.94 13.87 -8.40
C PHE A 52 -6.54 14.30 -8.85
N PRO A 53 -6.08 15.52 -8.49
CA PRO A 53 -4.71 15.93 -8.82
C PRO A 53 -3.71 15.02 -8.10
N ALA A 54 -2.60 14.75 -8.79
CA ALA A 54 -1.46 14.05 -8.22
C ALA A 54 -1.10 14.64 -6.84
N ARG A 55 -0.80 13.76 -5.88
CA ARG A 55 -0.28 14.14 -4.57
C ARG A 55 1.23 13.90 -4.59
N PRO A 56 2.07 14.95 -4.53
CA PRO A 56 3.52 14.80 -4.67
C PRO A 56 4.16 13.83 -3.66
N TRP A 57 3.53 13.65 -2.50
CA TRP A 57 3.98 12.73 -1.45
C TRP A 57 3.51 11.28 -1.64
N ALA A 58 2.53 11.02 -2.49
CA ALA A 58 2.02 9.67 -2.75
C ALA A 58 2.81 9.00 -3.88
N ILE A 59 2.91 7.67 -3.84
CA ILE A 59 3.55 6.89 -4.89
C ILE A 59 2.70 6.95 -6.17
N GLN A 60 3.28 7.55 -7.22
CA GLN A 60 2.54 7.90 -8.45
C GLN A 60 2.56 6.82 -9.54
N THR A 61 3.48 5.87 -9.51
CA THR A 61 3.62 4.86 -10.58
C THR A 61 3.61 3.45 -10.00
N LEU A 62 3.14 2.48 -10.81
CA LEU A 62 3.16 1.08 -10.43
C LEU A 62 4.58 0.57 -10.18
N ASP A 63 5.55 0.98 -11.01
CA ASP A 63 6.96 0.60 -10.86
C ASP A 63 7.55 1.12 -9.54
N ALA A 64 7.25 2.37 -9.17
CA ALA A 64 7.67 2.93 -7.89
C ALA A 64 7.01 2.19 -6.72
N TYR A 65 5.75 1.79 -6.87
CA TYR A 65 5.05 1.00 -5.85
C TYR A 65 5.66 -0.40 -5.69
N GLN A 66 5.93 -1.10 -6.79
CA GLN A 66 6.62 -2.40 -6.78
C GLN A 66 8.02 -2.33 -6.19
N SER A 67 8.73 -1.22 -6.42
CA SER A 67 10.08 -1.01 -5.89
C SER A 67 10.13 -0.98 -4.36
N LEU A 68 9.02 -0.66 -3.68
CA LEU A 68 8.91 -0.71 -2.22
C LEU A 68 9.12 -2.13 -1.67
N PHE A 69 8.91 -3.15 -2.50
CA PHE A 69 8.98 -4.57 -2.10
C PHE A 69 10.21 -5.27 -2.68
N SER A 70 11.19 -4.52 -3.21
CA SER A 70 12.40 -5.07 -3.83
C SER A 70 13.34 -5.77 -2.84
N ALA A 71 13.25 -5.45 -1.54
CA ALA A 71 14.06 -6.03 -0.48
C ALA A 71 13.45 -7.29 0.16
N VAL A 72 12.28 -7.76 -0.31
CA VAL A 72 11.70 -9.04 0.13
C VAL A 72 12.64 -10.18 -0.24
N THR A 73 12.87 -11.09 0.70
CA THR A 73 13.71 -12.28 0.53
C THR A 73 12.92 -13.55 0.81
N THR A 74 12.60 -13.81 2.08
CA THR A 74 12.03 -15.06 2.59
C THR A 74 10.70 -14.85 3.33
N GLU A 75 10.30 -13.59 3.47
CA GLU A 75 9.07 -13.18 4.12
C GLU A 75 7.86 -13.71 3.32
N LYS A 76 6.87 -14.22 4.06
CA LYS A 76 5.66 -14.83 3.47
C LYS A 76 4.53 -13.83 3.36
N VAL A 77 4.46 -12.91 4.31
CA VAL A 77 3.47 -11.84 4.34
C VAL A 77 4.18 -10.56 3.92
N ILE A 78 3.68 -9.93 2.87
CA ILE A 78 4.26 -8.73 2.28
C ILE A 78 3.17 -7.68 2.33
N GLY A 79 3.36 -6.67 3.18
CA GLY A 79 2.32 -5.75 3.57
C GLY A 79 2.62 -4.29 3.25
N GLU A 80 1.56 -3.51 3.12
CA GLU A 80 1.62 -2.05 3.22
C GLU A 80 0.53 -1.56 4.17
N ALA A 81 0.60 -0.28 4.57
CA ALA A 81 -0.37 0.31 5.48
C ALA A 81 -0.72 1.74 5.05
N THR A 82 -1.87 1.89 4.41
CA THR A 82 -2.53 3.18 4.15
C THR A 82 -3.91 3.18 4.79
N PRO A 83 -4.09 3.76 6.00
CA PRO A 83 -5.36 3.74 6.72
C PRO A 83 -6.53 4.50 6.05
N SER A 84 -6.22 5.36 5.08
CA SER A 84 -7.20 6.09 4.29
C SER A 84 -7.73 5.29 3.08
N ASN A 85 -7.20 4.09 2.81
CA ASN A 85 -7.70 3.19 1.76
C ASN A 85 -9.07 2.58 2.07
N PHE A 86 -9.62 2.75 3.28
CA PHE A 86 -10.93 2.20 3.67
C PHE A 86 -12.10 2.97 3.02
N HIS A 87 -12.20 2.90 1.69
CA HIS A 87 -13.29 3.43 0.89
C HIS A 87 -13.43 2.67 -0.44
N ALA A 88 -14.62 2.69 -1.04
CA ALA A 88 -14.97 1.86 -2.20
C ALA A 88 -13.99 1.96 -3.38
N ARG A 89 -13.54 3.17 -3.74
CA ARG A 89 -12.59 3.38 -4.84
C ARG A 89 -11.24 2.69 -4.62
N ALA A 90 -10.65 2.82 -3.43
CA ALA A 90 -9.39 2.16 -3.11
C ALA A 90 -9.59 0.64 -3.07
N CYS A 91 -10.69 0.14 -2.48
CA CYS A 91 -11.02 -1.28 -2.52
C CYS A 91 -11.15 -1.85 -3.94
N LYS A 92 -11.78 -1.12 -4.87
CA LYS A 92 -11.86 -1.52 -6.28
C LYS A 92 -10.48 -1.66 -6.91
N ARG A 93 -9.61 -0.66 -6.72
CA ARG A 93 -8.24 -0.69 -7.26
C ARG A 93 -7.39 -1.77 -6.59
N ILE A 94 -7.53 -1.96 -5.28
CA ILE A 94 -6.90 -3.07 -4.57
C ILE A 94 -7.29 -4.39 -5.23
N TYR A 95 -8.58 -4.62 -5.51
CA TYR A 95 -9.02 -5.84 -6.18
C TYR A 95 -8.47 -5.98 -7.61
N GLU A 96 -8.36 -4.90 -8.37
CA GLU A 96 -7.79 -4.90 -9.72
C GLU A 96 -6.30 -5.31 -9.72
N TYR A 97 -5.53 -4.87 -8.73
CA TYR A 97 -4.09 -5.15 -8.64
C TYR A 97 -3.75 -6.42 -7.85
N LEU A 98 -4.53 -6.69 -6.80
CA LEU A 98 -4.27 -7.65 -5.74
C LEU A 98 -5.54 -8.46 -5.42
N PRO A 99 -6.08 -9.25 -6.37
CA PRO A 99 -7.37 -9.94 -6.20
C PRO A 99 -7.37 -11.02 -5.11
N ASN A 100 -6.19 -11.43 -4.64
CA ASN A 100 -6.00 -12.49 -3.64
C ASN A 100 -5.33 -11.99 -2.33
N ALA A 101 -5.22 -10.67 -2.15
CA ALA A 101 -4.70 -10.08 -0.92
C ALA A 101 -5.78 -9.99 0.18
#